data_AF-A0A9W9HHL6-F1
#
_entry.id   AF-A0A9W9HHL6-F1
#
_cell.length_a   1.000
_cell.length_b   1.000
_cell.length_c   1.000
_cell.angle_alpha   90.00
_cell.angle_beta   90.00
_cell.angle_gamma   90.00
#
_symmetry.space_group_name_H-M   'P 1'
#
loop_
_entity.id
_entity.type
_entity.pdbx_description
1 polymer ?
#
loop_
_entity_poly.entity_id
_entity_poly.type
_entity_poly.pdbx_seq_one_letter_code
_entity_poly.pdbx_strand_id
1 'polypeptide(L)'
;MNNIETHARPAISKEVAALHPKGSEPYKQMVNEQWELMEGRITKIITAYTEEEMQELWSEFKREYSRFRKFITYMTTEWFASCPRQFLRCYTKQYFHIDETTTSRVEGAHWTLKRDLQVSNKDLFDVVQNMKILFGVAA
;
A
#
# COMPACT_ATOMS: atom_id res chain seq x y z
N MET A 1 -1.02 1.68 1.35
CA MET A 1 -0.48 2.56 0.28
C MET A 1 0.50 3.66 0.75
N ASN A 2 0.48 4.11 2.01
CA ASN A 2 1.25 5.31 2.45
C ASN A 2 2.73 5.35 2.02
N ASN A 3 3.46 4.23 1.99
CA ASN A 3 4.87 4.23 1.59
C ASN A 3 5.09 4.41 0.07
N ILE A 4 4.11 4.03 -0.76
CA ILE A 4 4.14 4.28 -2.20
C ILE A 4 3.78 5.74 -2.47
N GLU A 5 2.77 6.25 -1.76
CA GLU A 5 2.33 7.65 -1.85
C GLU A 5 3.44 8.65 -1.52
N THR A 6 4.23 8.41 -0.47
CA THR A 6 5.35 9.28 -0.07
C THR A 6 6.42 9.43 -1.16
N HIS A 7 6.58 8.43 -2.03
CA HIS A 7 7.55 8.44 -3.12
C HIS A 7 6.95 8.96 -4.44
N ALA A 8 5.64 8.78 -4.66
CA ALA A 8 4.94 9.24 -5.84
C ALA A 8 4.57 10.73 -5.77
N ARG A 9 4.02 11.19 -4.64
CA ARG A 9 3.53 12.57 -4.46
C ARG A 9 4.56 13.64 -4.79
N PRO A 10 5.85 13.53 -4.37
CA PRO A 10 6.85 14.54 -4.73
C PRO A 10 7.08 14.64 -6.23
N ALA A 11 6.99 13.52 -6.96
CA ALA A 11 7.16 13.50 -8.40
C ALA A 11 5.94 14.13 -9.11
N ILE A 12 4.73 13.81 -8.67
CA ILE A 12 3.48 14.43 -9.17
C ILE A 12 3.45 15.94 -8.87
N SER A 13 3.78 16.31 -7.64
CA SER A 13 3.88 17.70 -7.17
C SER A 13 4.83 18.54 -8.02
N LYS A 14 5.94 17.95 -8.49
CA LYS A 14 6.90 18.60 -9.39
C LYS A 14 6.32 18.83 -10.79
N GLU A 15 5.61 17.85 -11.35
CA GLU A 15 4.97 17.97 -12.67
C GLU A 15 3.85 19.03 -12.66
N VAL A 16 2.96 18.99 -11.66
CA VAL A 16 1.86 19.95 -11.55
C VAL A 16 2.38 21.38 -11.32
N ALA A 17 3.49 21.54 -10.58
CA ALA A 17 4.11 22.83 -10.33
C ALA A 17 4.71 23.47 -11.60
N ALA A 18 4.96 22.69 -12.66
CA ALA A 18 5.42 23.22 -13.93
C ALA A 18 4.29 23.95 -14.70
N LEU A 19 3.03 23.66 -14.37
CA LEU A 19 1.84 24.20 -15.05
C LEU A 19 1.06 25.19 -14.19
N HIS A 20 1.15 25.09 -12.85
CA HIS A 20 0.38 25.91 -11.91
C HIS A 20 1.24 26.46 -10.77
N PRO A 21 0.91 27.65 -10.23
CA PRO A 21 1.56 28.20 -9.06
C PRO A 21 1.38 27.26 -7.86
N LYS A 22 2.52 26.87 -7.25
CA LYS A 22 2.52 26.04 -6.04
C LYS A 22 1.69 26.70 -4.93
N GLY A 23 0.90 25.88 -4.24
CA GLY A 23 0.12 26.30 -3.08
C GLY A 23 -1.25 26.89 -3.40
N SER A 24 -1.59 27.13 -4.67
CA SER A 24 -2.94 27.48 -5.09
C SER A 24 -3.92 26.32 -4.87
N GLU A 25 -5.21 26.61 -4.70
CA GLU A 25 -6.23 25.56 -4.55
C GLU A 25 -6.30 24.62 -5.78
N PRO A 26 -6.26 25.14 -7.03
CA PRO A 26 -6.19 24.28 -8.22
C PRO A 26 -4.95 23.39 -8.25
N TYR A 27 -3.81 23.86 -7.72
CA TYR A 27 -2.59 23.07 -7.62
C TYR A 27 -2.78 21.86 -6.69
N LYS A 28 -3.38 22.05 -5.52
CA LYS A 28 -3.60 20.96 -4.55
C LYS A 28 -4.58 19.93 -5.09
N GLN A 29 -5.68 20.38 -5.69
CA GLN A 29 -6.70 19.51 -6.30
C GLN A 29 -6.07 18.65 -7.39
N MET A 30 -5.32 19.26 -8.30
CA MET A 30 -4.76 18.51 -9.43
C MET A 30 -3.65 17.54 -9.00
N VAL A 31 -2.87 17.85 -7.95
CA VAL A 31 -1.94 16.88 -7.37
C VAL A 31 -2.68 15.67 -6.80
N ASN A 32 -3.81 15.88 -6.12
CA ASN A 32 -4.61 14.79 -5.57
C ASN A 32 -5.28 13.96 -6.68
N GLU A 33 -5.86 14.58 -7.70
CA GLU A 33 -6.47 13.88 -8.84
C GLU A 33 -5.44 13.01 -9.59
N GLN A 34 -4.25 13.56 -9.85
CA GLN A 34 -3.17 12.80 -10.49
C GLN A 34 -2.69 11.64 -9.61
N TRP A 35 -2.70 11.82 -8.29
CA TRP A 35 -2.40 10.74 -7.35
C TRP A 35 -3.48 9.65 -7.39
N GLU A 36 -4.76 10.00 -7.33
CA GLU A 36 -5.86 9.03 -7.35
C GLU A 36 -5.86 8.18 -8.63
N LEU A 37 -5.58 8.80 -9.78
CA LEU A 37 -5.44 8.10 -11.05
C LEU A 37 -4.24 7.13 -11.05
N MET A 38 -3.10 7.56 -10.50
CA MET A 38 -1.91 6.72 -10.39
C MET A 38 -2.13 5.56 -9.41
N GLU A 39 -2.72 5.84 -8.24
CA GLU A 39 -3.04 4.88 -7.20
C GLU A 39 -4.01 3.80 -7.70
N GLY A 40 -5.04 4.20 -8.44
CA GLY A 40 -5.98 3.25 -9.04
C GLY A 40 -5.29 2.27 -10.01
N ARG A 41 -4.31 2.73 -10.79
CA ARG A 41 -3.54 1.88 -11.70
C ARG A 41 -2.57 0.96 -10.96
N ILE A 42 -1.87 1.49 -9.95
CA ILE A 42 -0.99 0.69 -9.09
C ILE A 42 -1.80 -0.41 -8.39
N THR A 43 -3.00 -0.08 -7.89
CA THR A 43 -3.90 -1.05 -7.27
C THR A 43 -4.25 -2.18 -8.23
N LYS A 44 -4.60 -1.86 -9.49
CA LYS A 44 -4.87 -2.87 -10.52
C LYS A 44 -3.69 -3.83 -10.72
N ILE A 45 -2.46 -3.30 -10.81
CA ILE A 45 -1.24 -4.10 -10.95
C ILE A 45 -1.07 -5.05 -9.76
N ILE A 46 -1.25 -4.57 -8.53
CA ILE A 46 -1.08 -5.36 -7.30
C ILE A 46 -2.13 -6.47 -7.21
N THR A 47 -3.36 -6.17 -7.63
CA THR A 47 -4.50 -7.09 -7.53
C THR A 47 -4.69 -8.01 -8.74
N ALA A 48 -3.79 -7.93 -9.73
CA ALA A 48 -3.80 -8.75 -10.93
C ALA A 48 -3.81 -10.25 -10.57
N TYR A 49 -4.57 -11.03 -11.32
CA TYR A 49 -4.82 -12.44 -11.01
C TYR A 49 -3.70 -13.35 -11.48
N THR A 50 -3.07 -13.03 -12.62
CA THR A 50 -1.97 -13.80 -13.17
C THR A 50 -0.69 -12.97 -13.27
N GLU A 51 0.45 -13.65 -13.40
CA GLU A 51 1.73 -12.98 -13.58
C GLU A 51 1.75 -12.22 -14.92
N GLU A 52 1.16 -12.78 -15.96
CA GLU A 52 1.08 -12.19 -17.30
C GLU A 52 0.29 -10.88 -17.28
N GLU A 53 -0.91 -10.89 -16.67
CA GLU A 53 -1.74 -9.69 -16.51
C GLU A 53 -1.00 -8.61 -15.72
N MET A 54 -0.31 -9.00 -14.64
CA MET A 54 0.49 -8.08 -13.84
C MET A 54 1.62 -7.45 -14.65
N GLN A 55 2.35 -8.24 -15.45
CA GLN A 55 3.45 -7.74 -16.29
C GLN A 55 2.96 -6.83 -17.41
N GLU A 56 1.81 -7.14 -18.03
CA GLU A 56 1.18 -6.28 -19.03
C GLU A 56 0.82 -4.92 -18.43
N LEU A 57 0.05 -4.92 -17.32
CA LEU A 57 -0.34 -3.71 -16.61
C LEU A 57 0.88 -2.90 -16.15
N TRP A 58 1.94 -3.56 -15.69
CA TRP A 58 3.18 -2.89 -15.29
C TRP A 58 3.94 -2.29 -16.49
N SER A 59 3.94 -2.97 -17.63
CA SER A 59 4.53 -2.46 -18.87
C SER A 59 3.80 -1.20 -19.36
N GLU A 60 2.47 -1.23 -19.36
CA GLU A 60 1.64 -0.08 -19.71
C GLU A 60 1.86 1.09 -18.76
N PHE A 61 1.92 0.81 -17.45
CA PHE A 61 2.22 1.82 -16.43
C PHE A 61 3.58 2.49 -16.68
N LYS A 62 4.64 1.71 -16.95
CA LYS A 62 5.97 2.26 -17.26
C LYS A 62 5.96 3.16 -18.50
N ARG A 63 5.17 2.82 -19.52
CA ARG A 63 5.03 3.62 -20.75
C ARG A 63 4.37 4.96 -20.45
N GLU A 64 3.23 4.93 -19.78
CA GLU A 64 2.43 6.12 -19.46
C GLU A 64 3.15 7.05 -18.47
N TYR A 65 3.76 6.48 -17.44
CA TYR A 65 4.46 7.21 -16.39
C TYR A 65 5.97 7.28 -16.62
N SER A 66 6.44 7.15 -17.87
CA SER A 66 7.87 7.13 -18.22
C SER A 66 8.67 8.36 -17.75
N ARG A 67 8.00 9.49 -17.53
CA ARG A 67 8.57 10.72 -16.93
C ARG A 67 8.87 10.58 -15.43
N PHE A 68 8.21 9.67 -14.73
CA PHE A 68 8.36 9.38 -13.31
C PHE A 68 9.45 8.33 -13.03
N ARG A 69 10.60 8.42 -13.72
CA ARG A 69 11.67 7.40 -13.70
C ARG A 69 12.13 7.01 -12.30
N LYS A 70 12.30 7.98 -11.40
CA LYS A 70 12.72 7.73 -10.01
C LYS A 70 11.70 6.86 -9.27
N PHE A 71 10.41 7.17 -9.43
CA PHE A 71 9.33 6.41 -8.81
C PHE A 71 9.21 5.01 -9.42
N ILE A 72 9.31 4.87 -10.75
CA ILE A 72 9.33 3.57 -11.42
C ILE A 72 10.50 2.72 -10.93
N THR A 73 11.68 3.32 -10.76
CA THR A 73 12.87 2.62 -10.27
C THR A 73 12.62 2.12 -8.85
N TYR A 74 12.13 2.97 -7.95
CA TYR A 74 11.75 2.59 -6.59
C TYR A 74 10.75 1.44 -6.55
N MET A 75 9.67 1.51 -7.33
CA MET A 75 8.68 0.44 -7.41
C MET A 75 9.32 -0.87 -7.90
N THR A 76 10.21 -0.78 -8.90
CA THR A 76 10.89 -1.95 -9.45
C THR A 76 11.82 -2.59 -8.43
N THR A 77 12.67 -1.81 -7.75
CA THR A 77 13.68 -2.36 -6.83
C THR A 77 13.06 -2.84 -5.53
N GLU A 78 12.21 -2.02 -4.91
CA GLU A 78 11.71 -2.27 -3.56
C GLU A 78 10.53 -3.25 -3.54
N TRP A 79 9.65 -3.20 -4.54
CA TRP A 79 8.39 -3.97 -4.52
C TRP A 79 8.43 -5.14 -5.49
N PHE A 80 8.77 -4.91 -6.76
CA PHE A 80 8.71 -5.95 -7.80
C PHE A 80 9.90 -6.91 -7.77
N ALA A 81 11.11 -6.45 -7.41
CA ALA A 81 12.29 -7.30 -7.33
C ALA A 81 12.48 -7.92 -5.93
N SER A 82 12.33 -7.13 -4.88
CA SER A 82 12.71 -7.56 -3.51
C SER A 82 11.64 -8.40 -2.82
N CYS A 83 10.35 -8.13 -3.02
CA CYS A 83 9.28 -8.82 -2.29
C CYS A 83 7.99 -9.12 -3.11
N PRO A 84 8.07 -9.49 -4.40
CA PRO A 84 6.87 -9.66 -5.23
C PRO A 84 5.90 -10.70 -4.67
N ARG A 85 6.42 -11.78 -4.07
CA ARG A 85 5.64 -12.87 -3.47
C ARG A 85 4.92 -12.52 -2.18
N GLN A 86 5.23 -11.39 -1.56
CA GLN A 86 4.62 -10.95 -0.30
C GLN A 86 3.47 -9.97 -0.53
N PHE A 87 3.40 -9.35 -1.72
CA PHE A 87 2.52 -8.22 -1.96
C PHE A 87 1.63 -8.37 -3.19
N LEU A 88 2.11 -8.99 -4.27
CA LEU A 88 1.33 -9.14 -5.49
C LEU A 88 0.40 -10.33 -5.37
N ARG A 89 -0.87 -10.11 -5.71
CA ARG A 89 -1.94 -11.10 -5.57
C ARG A 89 -1.69 -12.36 -6.39
N CYS A 90 -1.14 -12.22 -7.60
CA CYS A 90 -0.80 -13.36 -8.45
C CYS A 90 0.15 -14.36 -7.77
N TYR A 91 1.01 -13.90 -6.86
CA TYR A 91 1.90 -14.75 -6.08
C TYR A 91 1.34 -15.14 -4.71
N THR A 92 0.60 -14.26 -4.04
CA THR A 92 0.09 -14.52 -2.68
C THR A 92 -1.14 -15.40 -2.66
N LYS A 93 -1.98 -15.38 -3.71
CA LYS A 93 -3.22 -16.16 -3.76
C LYS A 93 -3.00 -17.67 -3.94
N GLN A 94 -1.79 -18.13 -4.28
CA GLN A 94 -1.46 -19.56 -4.38
C GLN A 94 -1.40 -20.27 -3.02
N TYR A 95 -1.18 -19.53 -1.92
CA TYR A 95 -1.14 -20.09 -0.58
C TYR A 95 -1.95 -19.20 0.37
N PHE A 96 -3.05 -19.76 0.88
CA PHE A 96 -3.90 -19.24 1.95
C PHE A 96 -5.10 -18.36 1.51
N HIS A 97 -6.26 -19.02 1.37
CA HIS A 97 -7.57 -18.38 1.38
C HIS A 97 -7.90 -17.88 2.80
N ILE A 98 -7.30 -16.76 3.20
CA ILE A 98 -8.05 -15.83 4.05
C ILE A 98 -8.48 -14.72 3.12
N ASP A 99 -9.75 -14.71 2.73
CA ASP A 99 -10.40 -13.61 2.00
C ASP A 99 -10.50 -12.30 2.84
N GLU A 100 -9.51 -12.02 3.69
CA GLU A 100 -9.39 -10.78 4.45
C GLU A 100 -8.67 -9.75 3.57
N THR A 101 -9.39 -9.32 2.54
CA THR A 101 -9.00 -8.19 1.68
C THR A 101 -9.31 -6.84 2.35
N THR A 102 -9.94 -6.86 3.52
CA THR A 102 -10.37 -5.70 4.29
C THR A 102 -9.34 -5.37 5.36
N THR A 103 -8.67 -4.22 5.21
CA THR A 103 -7.74 -3.68 6.21
C THR A 103 -8.41 -3.45 7.58
N SER A 104 -9.74 -3.41 7.65
CA SER A 104 -10.47 -3.05 8.87
C SER A 104 -10.29 -4.01 10.04
N ARG A 105 -10.09 -5.32 9.81
CA ARG A 105 -9.86 -6.28 10.91
C ARG A 105 -8.44 -6.20 11.44
N VAL A 106 -7.47 -6.07 10.54
CA VAL A 106 -6.06 -5.88 10.89
C VAL A 106 -5.86 -4.53 11.58
N GLU A 107 -6.47 -3.47 11.08
CA GLU A 107 -6.46 -2.14 11.72
C GLU A 107 -7.22 -2.14 13.04
N GLY A 108 -8.33 -2.88 13.15
CA GLY A 108 -9.07 -3.07 14.41
C GLY A 108 -8.24 -3.81 15.47
N ALA A 109 -7.53 -4.87 15.09
CA ALA A 109 -6.58 -5.57 15.94
C ALA A 109 -5.39 -4.67 16.32
N HIS A 110 -4.87 -3.90 15.36
CA HIS A 110 -3.77 -2.97 15.59
C HIS A 110 -4.18 -1.79 16.50
N TRP A 111 -5.39 -1.27 16.35
CA TRP A 111 -5.97 -0.25 17.22
C TRP A 111 -6.24 -0.79 18.62
N THR A 112 -6.74 -2.02 18.73
CA THR A 112 -6.95 -2.70 20.03
C THR A 112 -5.62 -2.90 20.75
N LEU A 113 -4.60 -3.41 20.05
CA LEU A 113 -3.26 -3.58 20.59
C LEU A 113 -2.64 -2.25 21.02
N LYS A 114 -2.77 -1.22 20.19
CA LYS A 114 -2.23 0.11 20.48
C LYS A 114 -2.94 0.76 21.66
N ARG A 115 -4.27 0.61 21.75
CA ARG A 115 -5.05 1.03 22.91
C ARG A 115 -4.56 0.32 24.17
N ASP A 116 -4.46 -1.01 24.13
CA ASP A 116 -4.06 -1.80 25.30
C ASP A 116 -2.63 -1.46 25.74
N LEU A 117 -1.69 -1.27 24.81
CA LEU A 117 -0.30 -0.88 25.10
C LEU A 117 -0.16 0.58 25.56
N GLN A 118 -1.01 1.51 25.09
CA GLN A 118 -0.94 2.91 25.50
C GLN A 118 -1.46 3.19 26.91
N VAL A 119 -2.28 2.30 27.49
CA VAL A 119 -2.75 2.39 28.89
C VAL A 119 -2.15 1.34 29.84
N SER A 120 -1.32 0.42 29.35
CA SER A 120 -0.81 -0.69 30.15
C SER A 120 0.52 -0.37 30.85
N ASN A 121 0.46 -0.18 32.17
CA ASN A 121 1.53 -0.51 33.12
C ASN A 121 1.48 -2.00 33.53
N LYS A 122 0.87 -2.88 32.73
CA LYS A 122 0.69 -4.30 33.07
C LYS A 122 1.74 -5.18 32.43
N ASP A 123 2.00 -6.28 33.13
CA ASP A 123 2.93 -7.34 32.79
C ASP A 123 2.69 -7.89 31.38
N LEU A 124 3.77 -8.12 30.63
CA LEU A 124 3.77 -8.70 29.29
C LEU A 124 3.02 -10.04 29.24
N PHE A 125 2.98 -10.77 30.36
CA PHE A 125 2.24 -12.02 30.47
C PHE A 125 0.72 -11.86 30.28
N ASP A 126 0.12 -10.79 30.82
CA ASP A 126 -1.32 -10.52 30.68
C ASP A 126 -1.69 -10.14 29.24
N VAL A 127 -0.78 -9.43 28.55
CA VAL A 127 -0.95 -9.06 27.14
C VAL A 127 -0.98 -10.31 26.25
N VAL A 128 -0.09 -11.27 26.51
CA VAL A 128 -0.03 -12.53 25.75
C VAL A 128 -1.26 -13.41 26.02
N GLN A 129 -1.79 -13.43 27.24
CA GLN A 129 -3.03 -14.17 27.56
C GLN A 129 -4.26 -13.57 26.86
N ASN A 130 -4.38 -12.24 26.82
CA ASN A 130 -5.49 -11.59 26.12
C ASN A 130 -5.41 -11.78 24.60
N MET A 131 -4.21 -11.86 24.03
CA MET A 131 -4.03 -12.21 22.62
C MET A 131 -4.54 -13.62 22.30
N LYS A 132 -4.34 -14.61 23.18
CA LYS A 132 -4.86 -15.98 22.96
C LYS A 132 -6.38 -16.02 22.86
N ILE A 133 -7.07 -15.19 23.63
CA ILE A 133 -8.54 -15.07 23.60
C ILE A 133 -9.00 -14.42 22.29
N LEU A 134 -8.27 -13.43 21.78
CA LEU A 134 -8.54 -12.77 20.50
C LEU A 134 -8.35 -13.69 19.27
N PHE A 135 -7.42 -14.65 19.34
CA PHE A 135 -7.16 -15.62 18.25
C PHE A 135 -8.00 -16.91 18.36
N GLY A 136 -8.93 -17.00 19.31
CA GLY A 136 -9.89 -18.11 19.39
C GLY A 136 -9.25 -19.49 19.61
N VAL A 137 -8.06 -19.55 20.22
CA VAL A 137 -7.48 -20.83 20.65
C VAL A 137 -7.97 -21.10 22.06
N ALA A 138 -9.17 -21.68 22.15
CA ALA A 138 -9.60 -22.39 23.35
C ALA A 138 -8.80 -23.70 23.45
N ALA A 139 -8.19 -23.95 24.60
CA ALA A 139 -7.78 -25.30 24.99
C ALA A 139 -9.01 -26.12 25.40
#